data_AF-A0A7C7SK68-F1
#
_entry.id   AF-A0A7C7SK68-F1
#
_cell.length_a   1.000
_cell.length_b   1.000
_cell.length_c   1.000
_cell.angle_alpha   90.00
_cell.angle_beta   90.00
_cell.angle_gamma   90.00
#
_symmetry.space_group_name_H-M   'P 1'
#
loop_
_entity.id
_entity.type
_entity.pdbx_description
1 polymer ?
#
loop_
_entity_poly.entity_id
_entity_poly.type
_entity_poly.pdbx_seq_one_letter_code
_entity_poly.pdbx_strand_id
1 'polypeptide(L)'
;AQLAERGLFDMFFMADSISFWRGSLEAMSRDSHVAWIEPFTLMGALAQHTDKLGLACTATTTYDQPFFLARRFASLDLVSGGRAAWNLVTTGSEHAGKSFGFDQHIEKSIRYRSAREFAHVVRGLWNSWGDGAFVFLATVSVADMCERLGIAVERDGFETVGGYLLTRLGRVPTAGETVDVDDLTVEVLEAERRRVRKVRMGHRSGVEAVAK
;
A
#
# COMPACT_ATOMS: atom_id res chain seq x y z
N ALA A 1 7.77 -7.37 22.68
CA ALA A 1 8.04 -7.80 21.30
C ALA A 1 9.11 -8.89 21.22
N GLN A 2 10.38 -8.62 21.56
CA GLN A 2 11.46 -9.62 21.51
C GLN A 2 11.15 -10.94 22.24
N LEU A 3 10.50 -10.89 23.40
CA LEU A 3 10.10 -12.11 24.11
C LEU A 3 9.06 -12.92 23.32
N ALA A 4 8.07 -12.26 22.70
CA ALA A 4 7.06 -12.93 21.88
C ALA A 4 7.68 -13.54 20.62
N GLU A 5 8.63 -12.84 20.00
CA GLU A 5 9.37 -13.34 18.84
C GLU A 5 10.23 -14.57 19.18
N ARG A 6 10.96 -14.54 20.31
CA ARG A 6 11.67 -15.73 20.83
C ARG A 6 10.71 -16.88 21.16
N GLY A 7 9.48 -16.54 21.55
CA GLY A 7 8.38 -17.48 21.79
C GLY A 7 7.68 -17.97 20.53
N LEU A 8 8.16 -17.62 19.33
CA LEU A 8 7.61 -18.03 18.03
C LEU A 8 6.16 -17.58 17.80
N PHE A 9 5.75 -16.45 18.40
CA PHE A 9 4.46 -15.85 18.06
C PHE A 9 4.51 -15.29 16.64
N ASP A 10 3.44 -15.50 15.87
CA ASP A 10 3.32 -14.96 14.51
C ASP A 10 3.17 -13.44 14.53
N MET A 11 2.43 -12.91 15.52
CA MET A 11 2.08 -11.50 15.56
C MET A 11 1.94 -10.95 16.98
N PHE A 12 2.27 -9.68 17.13
CA PHE A 12 1.84 -8.84 18.24
C PHE A 12 0.63 -8.03 17.78
N PHE A 13 -0.47 -8.13 18.52
CA PHE A 13 -1.70 -7.44 18.23
C PHE A 13 -2.02 -6.37 19.29
N MET A 14 -2.29 -5.15 18.84
CA MET A 14 -2.78 -4.07 19.69
C MET A 14 -4.20 -3.66 19.29
N ALA A 15 -5.13 -3.85 20.22
CA ALA A 15 -6.46 -3.26 20.14
C ALA A 15 -6.38 -1.73 20.29
N ASP A 16 -7.29 -1.02 19.62
CA ASP A 16 -7.40 0.44 19.72
C ASP A 16 -8.85 0.95 19.83
N SER A 17 -9.03 2.03 20.58
CA SER A 17 -10.29 2.70 20.87
C SER A 17 -10.04 4.19 20.99
N ILE A 18 -10.57 4.94 20.03
CA ILE A 18 -10.47 6.39 19.92
C ILE A 18 -11.39 7.15 20.90
N SER A 19 -11.99 6.44 21.84
CA SER A 19 -12.78 7.01 22.93
C SER A 19 -12.87 6.04 24.10
N PHE A 20 -13.30 6.58 25.24
CA PHE A 20 -13.58 5.79 26.42
C PHE A 20 -14.76 4.85 26.19
N TRP A 21 -14.67 3.65 26.77
CA TRP A 21 -15.80 2.74 26.90
C TRP A 21 -16.74 3.21 28.03
N ARG A 22 -17.97 2.69 28.06
CA ARG A 22 -18.98 3.07 29.05
C ARG A 22 -18.49 2.75 30.48
N GLY A 23 -18.72 3.65 31.43
CA GLY A 23 -18.44 3.43 32.85
C GLY A 23 -18.67 4.68 33.69
N SER A 24 -18.80 4.53 35.02
CA SER A 24 -18.72 5.68 35.93
C SER A 24 -17.28 6.21 35.97
N LEU A 25 -17.10 7.48 36.37
CA LEU A 25 -15.75 8.04 36.55
C LEU A 25 -14.91 7.21 37.53
N GLU A 26 -15.55 6.61 38.53
CA GLU A 26 -14.90 5.71 39.49
C GLU A 26 -14.47 4.37 38.85
N ALA A 27 -15.24 3.83 37.90
CA ALA A 27 -14.82 2.65 37.16
C ALA A 27 -13.63 2.98 36.26
N MET A 28 -13.69 4.14 35.59
CA MET A 28 -12.63 4.62 34.71
C MET A 28 -11.31 4.90 35.45
N SER A 29 -11.35 5.37 36.71
CA SER A 29 -10.13 5.61 37.48
C SER A 29 -9.34 4.34 37.81
N ARG A 30 -9.96 3.16 37.63
CA ARG A 30 -9.35 1.84 37.86
C ARG A 30 -9.07 1.10 36.55
N ASP A 31 -9.36 1.73 35.41
CA ASP A 31 -9.23 1.12 34.08
C ASP A 31 -7.99 1.66 33.38
N SER A 32 -7.03 0.79 33.07
CA SER A 32 -5.85 1.15 32.26
C SER A 32 -6.20 1.53 30.82
N HIS A 33 -7.45 1.30 30.38
CA HIS A 33 -7.93 1.57 29.04
C HIS A 33 -8.28 3.05 28.78
N VAL A 34 -8.11 3.91 29.78
CA VAL A 34 -8.30 5.36 29.64
C VAL A 34 -7.08 6.09 29.04
N ALA A 35 -5.92 5.43 28.94
CA ALA A 35 -4.69 6.02 28.44
C ALA A 35 -3.97 5.06 27.47
N TRP A 36 -4.61 4.76 26.34
CA TRP A 36 -4.00 3.94 25.30
C TRP A 36 -2.89 4.72 24.58
N ILE A 37 -1.73 4.09 24.47
CA ILE A 37 -0.68 4.59 23.58
C ILE A 37 -1.20 4.44 22.15
N GLU A 38 -1.09 5.50 21.37
CA GLU A 38 -1.46 5.49 19.96
C GLU A 38 -0.70 4.35 19.23
N PRO A 39 -1.40 3.41 18.55
CA PRO A 39 -0.79 2.18 18.09
C PRO A 39 0.35 2.35 17.09
N PHE A 40 0.27 3.28 16.13
CA PHE A 40 1.31 3.42 15.11
C PHE A 40 2.64 3.86 15.71
N THR A 41 2.61 4.74 16.71
CA THR A 41 3.80 5.16 17.47
C THR A 41 4.44 3.97 18.18
N LEU A 42 3.64 3.11 18.83
CA LEU A 42 4.16 1.90 19.47
C LEU A 42 4.72 0.90 18.44
N MET A 43 3.95 0.61 17.38
CA MET A 43 4.36 -0.37 16.37
C MET A 43 5.65 0.05 15.66
N GLY A 44 5.81 1.35 15.36
CA GLY A 44 7.06 1.88 14.81
C GLY A 44 8.26 1.64 15.73
N ALA A 45 8.09 1.83 17.04
CA ALA A 45 9.15 1.54 18.02
C ALA A 45 9.46 0.02 18.11
N LEU A 46 8.44 -0.84 18.08
CA LEU A 46 8.61 -2.29 18.15
C LEU A 46 9.23 -2.89 16.87
N ALA A 47 8.96 -2.28 15.71
CA ALA A 47 9.50 -2.71 14.41
C ALA A 47 11.02 -2.78 14.41
N GLN A 48 11.70 -1.84 15.07
CA GLN A 48 13.16 -1.78 15.14
C GLN A 48 13.78 -2.83 16.08
N HIS A 49 12.97 -3.56 16.85
CA HIS A 49 13.43 -4.50 17.88
C HIS A 49 13.07 -5.95 17.56
N THR A 50 12.53 -6.22 16.36
CA THR A 50 12.07 -7.54 15.91
C THR A 50 12.27 -7.69 14.41
N ASP A 51 12.51 -8.92 13.94
CA ASP A 51 12.83 -9.21 12.53
C ASP A 51 11.71 -9.99 11.82
N LYS A 52 10.91 -10.76 12.57
CA LYS A 52 9.92 -11.72 12.08
C LYS A 52 8.52 -11.51 12.63
N LEU A 53 8.41 -10.94 13.84
CA LEU A 53 7.13 -10.75 14.51
C LEU A 53 6.22 -9.80 13.71
N GLY A 54 5.03 -10.25 13.31
CA GLY A 54 4.01 -9.41 12.69
C GLY A 54 3.53 -8.30 13.65
N LEU A 55 3.24 -7.12 13.11
CA LEU A 55 2.84 -5.93 13.87
C LEU A 55 1.44 -5.50 13.45
N ALA A 56 0.45 -5.99 14.20
CA ALA A 56 -0.94 -5.71 13.92
C ALA A 56 -1.52 -4.67 14.88
N CYS A 57 -2.13 -3.64 14.34
CA CYS A 57 -2.89 -2.68 15.14
C CYS A 57 -4.30 -2.47 14.61
N THR A 58 -5.17 -2.07 15.51
CA THR A 58 -6.52 -1.64 15.19
C THR A 58 -6.48 -0.20 14.69
N ALA A 59 -7.21 0.07 13.60
CA ALA A 59 -7.46 1.44 13.15
C ALA A 59 -8.89 1.53 12.58
N THR A 60 -9.58 2.62 12.92
CA THR A 60 -10.99 2.81 12.57
C THR A 60 -11.17 3.38 11.16
N THR A 61 -12.24 2.99 10.48
CA THR A 61 -12.68 3.64 9.23
C THR A 61 -13.74 4.71 9.45
N THR A 62 -14.28 4.85 10.67
CA THR A 62 -15.49 5.67 10.92
C THR A 62 -15.19 7.16 11.05
N TYR A 63 -14.06 7.50 11.66
CA TYR A 63 -13.69 8.89 11.95
C TYR A 63 -12.32 9.27 11.40
N ASP A 64 -11.77 8.43 10.52
CA ASP A 64 -10.46 8.61 9.92
C ASP A 64 -10.59 8.96 8.42
N GLN A 65 -9.48 9.32 7.79
CA GLN A 65 -9.41 9.58 6.36
C GLN A 65 -8.63 8.46 5.64
N PRO A 66 -9.15 7.92 4.52
CA PRO A 66 -8.56 6.76 3.85
C PRO A 66 -7.12 7.02 3.40
N PHE A 67 -6.82 8.23 2.93
CA PHE A 67 -5.46 8.59 2.53
C PHE A 67 -4.47 8.56 3.70
N PHE A 68 -4.83 9.10 4.86
CA PHE A 68 -3.93 9.12 6.03
C PHE A 68 -3.76 7.74 6.65
N LEU A 69 -4.79 6.90 6.64
CA LEU A 69 -4.68 5.51 7.08
C LEU A 69 -3.78 4.71 6.12
N ALA A 70 -4.00 4.83 4.81
CA ALA A 70 -3.17 4.17 3.80
C ALA A 70 -1.69 4.53 3.95
N ARG A 71 -1.38 5.82 4.13
CA ARG A 71 -0.01 6.32 4.34
C ARG A 71 0.63 5.79 5.62
N ARG A 72 -0.09 5.76 6.74
CA ARG A 72 0.45 5.25 8.03
C ARG A 72 0.81 3.77 7.94
N PHE A 73 -0.09 2.95 7.40
CA PHE A 73 0.19 1.53 7.21
C PHE A 73 1.29 1.28 6.19
N ALA A 74 1.32 1.99 5.06
CA ALA A 74 2.44 1.87 4.11
C ALA A 74 3.78 2.26 4.75
N SER A 75 3.79 3.29 5.61
CA SER A 75 5.00 3.70 6.33
C SER A 75 5.44 2.63 7.33
N LEU A 76 4.49 2.05 8.09
CA LEU A 76 4.79 0.96 9.01
C LEU A 76 5.25 -0.30 8.28
N ASP A 77 4.65 -0.60 7.13
CA ASP A 77 5.04 -1.72 6.29
C ASP A 77 6.50 -1.59 5.82
N LEU A 78 6.88 -0.42 5.30
CA LEU A 78 8.25 -0.11 4.91
C LEU A 78 9.24 -0.20 6.08
N VAL A 79 8.92 0.43 7.22
CA VAL A 79 9.82 0.45 8.39
C VAL A 79 9.95 -0.93 9.05
N SER A 80 8.91 -1.75 8.97
CA SER A 80 8.90 -3.10 9.52
C SER A 80 9.43 -4.16 8.54
N GLY A 81 9.55 -3.86 7.25
CA GLY A 81 9.94 -4.83 6.23
C GLY A 81 8.83 -5.81 5.87
N GLY A 82 7.61 -5.32 5.64
CA GLY A 82 6.48 -6.14 5.18
C GLY A 82 5.69 -6.82 6.30
N ARG A 83 5.81 -6.36 7.56
CA ARG A 83 5.22 -7.02 8.74
C ARG A 83 4.00 -6.30 9.30
N ALA A 84 3.51 -5.25 8.65
CA ALA A 84 2.38 -4.49 9.14
C ALA A 84 1.05 -5.21 8.89
N ALA A 85 0.12 -5.14 9.83
CA ALA A 85 -1.23 -5.67 9.66
C ALA A 85 -2.30 -4.74 10.22
N TRP A 86 -3.41 -4.63 9.49
CA TRP A 86 -4.53 -3.77 9.86
C TRP A 86 -5.72 -4.59 10.36
N ASN A 87 -6.07 -4.42 11.63
CA ASN A 87 -7.38 -4.81 12.14
C ASN A 87 -8.39 -3.69 11.88
N LEU A 88 -9.17 -3.86 10.81
CA LEU A 88 -10.18 -2.89 10.39
C LEU A 88 -11.38 -2.92 11.31
N VAL A 89 -11.67 -1.77 11.94
CA VAL A 89 -12.85 -1.60 12.79
C VAL A 89 -13.67 -0.40 12.38
N THR A 90 -14.94 -0.38 12.80
CA THR A 90 -15.87 0.74 12.57
C THR A 90 -16.17 1.52 13.86
N THR A 91 -15.31 1.38 14.87
CA THR A 91 -15.53 1.89 16.24
C THR A 91 -16.76 1.29 16.92
N GLY A 92 -16.62 0.88 18.19
CA GLY A 92 -17.74 0.32 18.97
C GLY A 92 -18.40 1.31 19.94
N SER A 93 -17.64 2.28 20.44
CA SER A 93 -18.08 3.16 21.51
C SER A 93 -19.04 4.25 21.01
N GLU A 94 -20.22 4.33 21.63
CA GLU A 94 -21.21 5.37 21.37
C GLU A 94 -20.74 6.79 21.73
N HIS A 95 -19.74 6.91 22.60
CA HIS A 95 -19.17 8.21 22.97
C HIS A 95 -18.20 8.75 21.92
N ALA A 96 -17.73 7.90 20.99
CA ALA A 96 -16.71 8.28 20.02
C ALA A 96 -17.13 9.46 19.14
N GLY A 97 -18.41 9.56 18.77
CA GLY A 97 -18.89 10.66 17.91
C GLY A 97 -18.52 12.04 18.45
N LYS A 98 -18.65 12.23 19.76
CA LYS A 98 -18.39 13.51 20.41
C LYS A 98 -16.93 13.95 20.31
N SER A 99 -15.99 12.99 20.38
CA SER A 99 -14.55 13.27 20.22
C SER A 99 -14.18 13.76 18.82
N PHE A 100 -15.05 13.53 17.82
CA PHE A 100 -14.84 13.90 16.43
C PHE A 100 -15.85 14.95 15.94
N GLY A 101 -16.54 15.63 16.86
CA GLY A 101 -17.46 16.72 16.53
C GLY A 101 -18.84 16.28 16.04
N PHE A 102 -19.22 15.01 16.23
CA PHE A 102 -20.56 14.51 15.95
C PHE A 102 -21.43 14.50 17.20
N ASP A 103 -22.70 14.85 17.04
CA ASP A 103 -23.69 14.80 18.15
C ASP A 103 -23.93 13.36 18.65
N GLN A 104 -23.88 12.40 17.72
CA GLN A 104 -24.15 11.00 17.98
C GLN A 104 -23.17 10.08 17.25
N HIS A 105 -23.08 8.84 17.73
CA HIS A 105 -22.33 7.81 17.04
C HIS A 105 -23.05 7.40 15.76
N ILE A 106 -22.30 7.28 14.66
CA ILE A 106 -22.85 6.94 13.34
C ILE A 106 -23.50 5.55 13.41
N GLU A 107 -24.68 5.40 12.81
CA GLU A 107 -25.44 4.15 12.82
C GLU A 107 -24.63 2.99 12.19
N LYS A 108 -24.72 1.79 12.80
CA LYS A 108 -23.90 0.63 12.47
C LYS A 108 -23.95 0.27 10.98
N SER A 109 -25.13 0.19 10.37
CA SER A 109 -25.28 -0.18 8.95
C SER A 109 -24.58 0.83 8.02
N ILE A 110 -24.63 2.13 8.35
CA ILE A 110 -23.89 3.17 7.63
C ILE A 110 -22.39 2.94 7.78
N ARG A 111 -21.89 2.74 9.01
CA ARG A 111 -20.45 2.53 9.25
C ARG A 111 -19.89 1.35 8.47
N TYR A 112 -20.60 0.22 8.43
CA TYR A 112 -20.16 -0.96 7.67
C TYR A 112 -20.22 -0.75 6.15
N ARG A 113 -21.17 0.07 5.66
CA ARG A 113 -21.19 0.47 4.25
C ARG A 113 -19.98 1.32 3.91
N SER A 114 -19.74 2.39 4.68
CA SER A 114 -18.58 3.28 4.50
C SER A 114 -17.26 2.53 4.68
N ALA A 115 -17.17 1.56 5.59
CA ALA A 115 -15.97 0.74 5.78
C ALA A 115 -15.57 -0.06 4.52
N ARG A 116 -16.55 -0.59 3.77
CA ARG A 116 -16.27 -1.30 2.52
C ARG A 116 -15.68 -0.37 1.47
N GLU A 117 -16.24 0.82 1.34
CA GLU A 117 -15.73 1.85 0.43
C GLU A 117 -14.35 2.35 0.86
N PHE A 118 -14.17 2.61 2.15
CA PHE A 118 -12.89 3.00 2.74
C PHE A 118 -11.80 1.97 2.43
N ALA A 119 -12.07 0.68 2.67
CA ALA A 119 -11.15 -0.41 2.36
C ALA A 119 -10.89 -0.55 0.84
N HIS A 120 -11.85 -0.20 0.00
CA HIS A 120 -11.65 -0.15 -1.45
C HIS A 120 -10.68 0.99 -1.84
N VAL A 121 -10.88 2.20 -1.30
CA VAL A 121 -9.99 3.35 -1.54
C VAL A 121 -8.58 3.07 -1.03
N VAL A 122 -8.43 2.54 0.19
CA VAL A 122 -7.11 2.22 0.77
C VAL A 122 -6.36 1.21 -0.09
N ARG A 123 -7.02 0.13 -0.53
CA ARG A 123 -6.43 -0.84 -1.45
C ARG A 123 -6.06 -0.21 -2.79
N GLY A 124 -6.93 0.66 -3.32
CA GLY A 124 -6.65 1.42 -4.53
C GLY A 124 -5.43 2.33 -4.38
N LEU A 125 -5.22 2.95 -3.21
CA LEU A 125 -4.05 3.78 -2.92
C LEU A 125 -2.77 2.94 -2.84
N TRP A 126 -2.79 1.80 -2.15
CA TRP A 126 -1.63 0.90 -2.10
C TRP A 126 -1.29 0.33 -3.48
N ASN A 127 -2.29 0.08 -4.32
CA ASN A 127 -2.11 -0.41 -5.69
C ASN A 127 -2.02 0.73 -6.74
N SER A 128 -1.92 1.99 -6.31
CA SER A 128 -1.90 3.13 -7.24
C SER A 128 -0.54 3.33 -7.91
N TRP A 129 0.52 2.82 -7.30
CA TRP A 129 1.84 2.70 -7.89
C TRP A 129 1.94 1.26 -8.38
N GLY A 130 2.15 1.06 -9.68
CA GLY A 130 2.38 -0.29 -10.22
C GLY A 130 3.62 -0.91 -9.57
N ASP A 131 3.78 -2.23 -9.70
CA ASP A 131 4.88 -3.04 -9.11
C ASP A 131 6.26 -2.72 -9.72
N GLY A 132 6.65 -1.45 -9.74
CA GLY A 132 7.73 -0.92 -10.56
C GLY A 132 7.36 -0.78 -12.04
N ALA A 133 6.07 -0.93 -12.40
CA ALA A 133 5.60 -0.79 -13.77
C ALA A 133 5.09 0.63 -14.08
N PHE A 134 5.70 1.28 -15.07
CA PHE A 134 5.39 2.64 -15.49
C PHE A 134 4.86 2.67 -16.92
N VAL A 135 3.96 3.63 -17.18
CA VAL A 135 3.44 3.86 -18.51
C VAL A 135 4.26 4.93 -19.22
N PHE A 136 4.79 4.59 -20.39
CA PHE A 136 5.60 5.47 -21.22
C PHE A 136 4.92 5.71 -22.58
N LEU A 137 5.02 6.93 -23.09
CA LEU A 137 4.85 7.16 -24.52
C LEU A 137 6.10 6.68 -25.23
N ALA A 138 5.94 6.10 -26.41
CA ALA A 138 7.06 5.61 -27.22
C ALA A 138 8.06 6.71 -27.62
N THR A 139 7.66 7.98 -27.51
CA THR A 139 8.50 9.16 -27.77
C THR A 139 9.32 9.61 -26.56
N VAL A 140 9.07 9.07 -25.37
CA VAL A 140 9.88 9.37 -24.17
C VAL A 140 11.32 8.91 -24.43
N SER A 141 12.29 9.67 -23.92
CA SER A 141 13.69 9.28 -24.05
C SER A 141 13.97 8.00 -23.26
N VAL A 142 14.89 7.18 -23.75
CA VAL A 142 15.37 6.03 -22.96
C VAL A 142 16.03 6.48 -21.66
N ALA A 143 16.58 7.70 -21.61
CA ALA A 143 17.13 8.25 -20.38
C ALA A 143 16.08 8.40 -19.28
N ASP A 144 14.97 9.05 -19.58
CA ASP A 144 13.89 9.28 -18.61
C ASP A 144 13.22 7.95 -18.24
N MET A 145 13.11 7.01 -19.20
CA MET A 145 12.63 5.66 -18.94
C MET A 145 13.55 4.93 -17.94
N CYS A 146 14.86 4.95 -18.19
CA CYS A 146 15.86 4.32 -17.31
C CYS A 146 15.85 4.93 -15.91
N GLU A 147 15.77 6.25 -15.80
CA GLU A 147 15.70 6.95 -14.51
C GLU A 147 14.45 6.52 -13.72
N ARG A 148 13.28 6.49 -14.36
CA ARG A 148 12.02 6.10 -13.69
C ARG A 148 11.98 4.63 -13.30
N LEU A 149 12.54 3.75 -14.11
CA LEU A 149 12.61 2.32 -13.82
C LEU A 149 13.79 1.94 -12.91
N GLY A 150 14.71 2.87 -12.66
CA GLY A 150 15.93 2.60 -11.90
C GLY A 150 16.84 1.57 -12.57
N ILE A 151 16.93 1.59 -13.91
CA ILE A 151 17.71 0.63 -14.70
C ILE A 151 18.82 1.30 -15.52
N ALA A 152 19.77 0.49 -15.98
CA ALA A 152 20.75 0.88 -16.98
C ALA A 152 20.57 0.03 -18.24
N VAL A 153 20.44 0.70 -19.39
CA VAL A 153 20.33 0.07 -20.71
C VAL A 153 21.45 0.64 -21.58
N GLU A 154 22.18 -0.22 -22.28
CA GLU A 154 23.19 0.18 -23.25
C GLU A 154 22.51 0.87 -24.45
N ARG A 155 22.86 2.13 -24.70
CA ARG A 155 22.19 2.99 -25.68
C ARG A 155 22.91 2.96 -27.02
N ASP A 156 22.67 1.93 -27.82
CA ASP A 156 23.19 1.86 -29.19
C ASP A 156 22.07 1.85 -30.23
N GLY A 157 22.07 2.83 -31.12
CA GLY A 157 21.11 2.92 -32.23
C GLY A 157 19.69 3.37 -31.88
N PHE A 158 19.43 3.92 -30.68
CA PHE A 158 18.11 4.44 -30.31
C PHE A 158 18.16 5.54 -29.24
N GLU A 159 17.20 6.47 -29.29
CA GLU A 159 17.05 7.54 -28.30
C GLU A 159 15.73 7.47 -27.51
N THR A 160 14.69 6.86 -28.08
CA THR A 160 13.34 6.81 -27.53
C THR A 160 12.92 5.39 -27.16
N VAL A 161 11.93 5.26 -26.28
CA VAL A 161 11.34 3.96 -25.91
C VAL A 161 10.90 3.17 -27.14
N GLY A 162 10.29 3.82 -28.13
CA GLY A 162 9.87 3.17 -29.37
C GLY A 162 11.05 2.68 -30.22
N GLY A 163 12.13 3.46 -30.28
CA GLY A 163 13.37 3.07 -30.95
C GLY A 163 14.03 1.87 -30.25
N TYR A 164 14.12 1.92 -28.92
CA TYR A 164 14.63 0.83 -28.08
C TYR A 164 13.87 -0.49 -28.35
N LEU A 165 12.54 -0.44 -28.30
CA LEU A 165 11.70 -1.62 -28.57
C LEU A 165 11.85 -2.14 -29.99
N LEU A 166 11.89 -1.26 -30.99
CA LEU A 166 12.07 -1.67 -32.38
C LEU A 166 13.45 -2.31 -32.61
N THR A 167 14.51 -1.72 -32.05
CA THR A 167 15.87 -2.23 -32.17
C THR A 167 16.03 -3.59 -31.49
N ARG A 168 15.44 -3.79 -30.29
CA ARG A 168 15.54 -5.05 -29.56
C ARG A 168 14.64 -6.16 -30.13
N LEU A 169 13.43 -5.82 -30.58
CA LEU A 169 12.47 -6.81 -31.07
C LEU A 169 12.63 -7.11 -32.57
N GLY A 170 13.28 -6.22 -33.34
CA GLY A 170 13.39 -6.29 -34.80
C GLY A 170 12.06 -6.10 -35.54
N ARG A 171 10.97 -5.81 -34.81
CA ARG A 171 9.62 -5.60 -35.35
C ARG A 171 8.83 -4.65 -34.45
N VAL A 172 7.71 -4.14 -34.97
CA VAL A 172 6.74 -3.39 -34.18
C VAL A 172 5.79 -4.38 -33.50
N PRO A 173 5.72 -4.42 -32.15
CA PRO A 173 4.78 -5.27 -31.44
C PRO A 173 3.34 -4.75 -31.54
N THR A 174 2.37 -5.65 -31.39
CA THR A 174 0.94 -5.36 -31.52
C THR A 174 0.31 -4.90 -30.21
N ALA A 175 -0.75 -4.09 -30.26
CA ALA A 175 -1.49 -3.71 -29.06
C ALA A 175 -2.06 -4.94 -28.33
N GLY A 176 -1.91 -4.99 -27.02
CA GLY A 176 -2.23 -6.13 -26.15
C GLY A 176 -1.10 -7.18 -26.06
N GLU A 177 -0.05 -7.07 -26.86
CA GLU A 177 1.11 -7.96 -26.78
C GLU A 177 1.94 -7.67 -25.52
N THR A 178 2.34 -8.71 -24.81
CA THR A 178 3.33 -8.62 -23.72
C THR A 178 4.61 -9.32 -24.18
N VAL A 179 5.73 -8.61 -24.08
CA VAL A 179 7.05 -9.10 -24.50
C VAL A 179 8.09 -8.81 -23.42
N ASP A 180 9.05 -9.71 -23.27
CA ASP A 180 10.21 -9.46 -22.42
C ASP A 180 11.35 -8.88 -23.27
N VAL A 181 11.93 -7.79 -22.79
CA VAL A 181 13.04 -7.08 -23.45
C VAL A 181 14.08 -6.75 -22.39
N ASP A 182 15.27 -7.32 -22.54
CA ASP A 182 16.33 -7.27 -21.53
C ASP A 182 15.78 -7.78 -20.16
N ASP A 183 15.86 -6.99 -19.09
CA ASP A 183 15.30 -7.33 -17.77
C ASP A 183 13.90 -6.74 -17.51
N LEU A 184 13.21 -6.30 -18.57
CA LEU A 184 11.90 -5.66 -18.50
C LEU A 184 10.80 -6.52 -19.10
N THR A 185 9.64 -6.51 -18.46
CA THR A 185 8.38 -6.93 -19.07
C THR A 185 7.68 -5.70 -19.63
N VAL A 186 7.29 -5.78 -20.91
CA VAL A 186 6.69 -4.69 -21.68
C VAL A 186 5.33 -5.12 -22.21
N GLU A 187 4.27 -4.48 -21.73
CA GLU A 187 2.92 -4.60 -22.27
C GLU A 187 2.64 -3.44 -23.23
N VAL A 188 2.27 -3.75 -24.46
CA VAL A 188 1.96 -2.76 -25.49
C VAL A 188 0.52 -2.31 -25.35
N LEU A 189 0.32 -1.10 -24.86
CA LEU A 189 -1.01 -0.54 -24.64
C LEU A 189 -1.62 0.03 -25.92
N GLU A 190 -0.78 0.63 -26.77
CA GLU A 190 -1.22 1.25 -28.01
C GLU A 190 -0.11 1.15 -29.07
N ALA A 191 -0.45 0.62 -30.24
CA ALA A 191 0.44 0.52 -31.38
C ALA A 191 -0.33 0.74 -32.70
N GLU A 192 0.34 1.38 -33.65
CA GLU A 192 -0.09 1.49 -35.04
C GLU A 192 0.73 0.54 -35.91
N ARG A 193 0.33 0.36 -37.18
CA ARG A 193 0.91 -0.61 -38.12
C ARG A 193 2.44 -0.54 -38.29
N ARG A 194 3.07 0.61 -37.97
CA ARG A 194 4.51 0.85 -38.12
C ARG A 194 5.19 1.46 -36.88
N ARG A 195 4.47 1.67 -35.78
CA ARG A 195 5.05 2.29 -34.58
C ARG A 195 4.30 1.91 -33.32
N VAL A 196 5.03 1.80 -32.21
CA VAL A 196 4.45 1.76 -30.88
C VAL A 196 4.11 3.19 -30.45
N ARG A 197 3.01 3.37 -29.73
CA ARG A 197 2.60 4.68 -29.17
C ARG A 197 2.74 4.73 -27.67
N LYS A 198 2.34 3.66 -26.99
CA LYS A 198 2.26 3.61 -25.54
C LYS A 198 2.53 2.21 -25.02
N VAL A 199 3.34 2.12 -23.99
CA VAL A 199 3.71 0.86 -23.35
C VAL A 199 3.65 1.00 -21.83
N ARG A 200 3.38 -0.10 -21.16
CA ARG A 200 3.62 -0.28 -19.72
C ARG A 200 4.86 -1.15 -19.59
N MET A 201 5.85 -0.69 -18.83
CA MET A 201 7.14 -1.37 -18.66
C MET A 201 7.44 -1.50 -17.18
N GLY A 202 7.88 -2.68 -16.74
CA GLY A 202 8.31 -2.92 -15.35
C GLY A 202 9.41 -3.97 -15.30
N HIS A 203 10.06 -4.12 -14.14
CA HIS A 203 11.06 -5.17 -13.92
C HIS A 203 10.45 -6.56 -14.07
N ARG A 204 11.16 -7.49 -14.73
CA ARG A 204 10.71 -8.87 -14.90
C ARG A 204 10.46 -9.58 -13.55
N SER A 205 11.25 -9.23 -12.52
CA SER A 205 11.07 -9.75 -11.15
C SER A 205 9.84 -9.19 -10.42
N GLY A 206 9.23 -8.11 -10.90
CA GLY A 206 8.00 -7.54 -10.34
C GLY A 206 6.72 -8.21 -10.87
N VAL A 207 6.77 -8.83 -12.06
CA VAL A 207 5.59 -9.43 -12.71
C VAL A 207 5.38 -10.90 -12.31
N GLU A 208 6.42 -11.64 -11.91
CA GLU A 208 6.26 -13.01 -11.36
C GLU A 208 5.48 -13.05 -10.04
N ALA A 209 5.41 -11.94 -9.29
CA ALA A 209 4.60 -11.84 -8.08
C ALA A 209 3.08 -11.89 -8.34
N VAL A 210 2.65 -11.76 -9.61
CA VAL A 210 1.23 -11.81 -10.01
C VAL A 210 0.77 -13.26 -10.29
N ALA A 211 1.68 -14.24 -10.31
CA ALA A 211 1.37 -15.62 -10.69
C ALA A 211 1.29 -16.63 -9.51
N LYS A 212 1.17 -16.18 -8.25
CA LYS A 212 0.89 -17.05 -7.11
C LYS A 212 -0.21 -16.52 -6.20
#